data_AF-A0A2A2DDY6-F1
#
_entry.id   AF-A0A2A2DDY6-F1
#
_cell.length_a   1.000
_cell.length_b   1.000
_cell.length_c   1.000
_cell.angle_alpha   90.00
_cell.angle_beta   90.00
_cell.angle_gamma   90.00
#
_symmetry.space_group_name_H-M   'P 1'
#
loop_
_entity.id
_entity.type
_entity.pdbx_description
1 polymer ?
#
loop_
_entity_poly.entity_id
_entity_poly.type
_entity_poly.pdbx_seq_one_letter_code
_entity_poly.pdbx_strand_id
1 'polypeptide(L)'
;MPISDYESLVLDLIARTERAVESVAHLTVDSKVTFQPSDIVDIVERGLPSDYPAPTAGDKTRRDMIARMTQDILSGEMYEDA
;
A
#
# COMPACT_ATOMS: atom_id res chain seq x y z
N MET A 1 6.82 23.97 -7.80
CA MET A 1 6.96 22.51 -7.63
C MET A 1 5.65 21.91 -8.12
N PRO A 2 5.60 21.06 -9.17
CA PRO A 2 4.31 20.70 -9.76
C PRO A 2 3.62 19.70 -8.84
N ILE A 3 2.37 20.02 -8.49
CA ILE A 3 1.48 19.19 -7.66
C ILE A 3 1.18 17.83 -8.35
N SER A 4 1.43 17.74 -9.67
CA SER A 4 1.25 16.58 -10.55
C SER A 4 2.12 15.35 -10.21
N ASP A 5 3.32 15.53 -9.66
CA ASP A 5 4.22 14.38 -9.39
C ASP A 5 3.80 13.67 -8.10
N TYR A 6 3.37 14.42 -7.08
CA TYR A 6 2.99 13.86 -5.79
C TYR A 6 1.69 13.06 -5.86
N GLU A 7 0.67 13.57 -6.56
CA GLU A 7 -0.59 12.87 -6.74
C GLU A 7 -0.39 11.57 -7.54
N SER A 8 0.45 11.60 -8.59
CA SER A 8 0.82 10.41 -9.35
C SER A 8 1.55 9.36 -8.51
N LEU A 9 2.44 9.80 -7.60
CA LEU A 9 3.14 8.91 -6.67
C LEU A 9 2.20 8.28 -5.63
N VAL A 10 1.22 9.03 -5.15
CA VAL A 10 0.20 8.50 -4.22
C VAL A 10 -0.67 7.47 -4.94
N LEU A 11 -1.14 7.76 -6.15
CA LEU A 11 -1.93 6.82 -6.95
C LEU A 11 -1.15 5.55 -7.31
N ASP A 12 0.14 5.67 -7.65
CA ASP A 12 1.01 4.50 -7.89
C ASP A 12 1.14 3.64 -6.62
N LEU A 13 1.32 4.27 -5.45
CA LEU A 13 1.43 3.57 -4.19
C LEU A 13 0.12 2.86 -3.81
N ILE A 14 -1.04 3.49 -4.07
CA ILE A 14 -2.37 2.88 -3.88
C ILE A 14 -2.51 1.65 -4.77
N ALA A 15 -2.26 1.78 -6.07
CA ALA A 15 -2.39 0.67 -7.03
C ALA A 15 -1.47 -0.52 -6.70
N ARG A 16 -0.26 -0.25 -6.19
CA ARG A 16 0.65 -1.30 -5.71
C ARG A 16 0.14 -1.99 -4.46
N THR A 17 -0.45 -1.22 -3.54
CA THR A 17 -1.02 -1.76 -2.30
C THR A 17 -2.22 -2.64 -2.59
N GLU A 18 -3.12 -2.21 -3.48
CA GLU A 18 -4.27 -3.02 -3.94
C GLU A 18 -3.83 -4.36 -4.54
N ARG A 19 -2.85 -4.35 -5.45
CA ARG A 19 -2.32 -5.59 -6.06
C ARG A 19 -1.71 -6.52 -5.03
N ALA A 20 -1.04 -5.98 -4.01
CA ALA A 20 -0.47 -6.77 -2.93
C ALA A 20 -1.58 -7.40 -2.06
N VAL A 21 -2.63 -6.64 -1.72
CA VAL A 21 -3.81 -7.14 -1.01
C VAL A 21 -4.49 -8.25 -1.81
N GLU A 22 -4.70 -8.06 -3.12
CA GLU A 22 -5.31 -9.06 -4.00
C GLU A 22 -4.48 -10.35 -4.08
N SER A 23 -3.16 -10.21 -4.21
CA SER A 23 -2.24 -11.36 -4.25
C SER A 23 -2.30 -12.16 -2.94
N VAL A 24 -2.33 -11.47 -1.80
CA VAL A 24 -2.46 -12.09 -0.48
C VAL A 24 -3.84 -12.73 -0.32
N ALA A 25 -4.91 -12.10 -0.79
CA ALA A 25 -6.25 -12.67 -0.75
C ALA A 25 -6.33 -13.99 -1.54
N HIS A 26 -5.80 -14.03 -2.76
CA HIS A 26 -5.71 -15.27 -3.55
C HIS A 26 -4.89 -16.35 -2.81
N LEU A 27 -3.72 -15.99 -2.28
CA LEU A 27 -2.88 -16.94 -1.53
C LEU A 27 -3.57 -17.46 -0.26
N THR A 28 -4.35 -16.63 0.43
CA THR A 28 -5.10 -17.01 1.64
C THR A 28 -6.13 -18.09 1.32
N VAL A 29 -6.86 -17.93 0.21
CA VAL A 29 -7.87 -18.90 -0.25
C VAL A 29 -7.22 -20.24 -0.59
N ASP A 30 -6.10 -20.22 -1.31
CA ASP A 30 -5.43 -21.43 -1.77
C ASP A 30 -4.66 -22.16 -0.66
N SER A 31 -4.03 -21.41 0.24
CA SER A 31 -3.13 -21.98 1.25
C SER A 31 -3.78 -22.18 2.63
N LYS A 32 -4.95 -21.60 2.88
CA LYS A 32 -5.60 -21.50 4.21
C LYS A 32 -4.71 -20.84 5.28
N VAL A 33 -3.66 -20.14 4.87
CA VAL A 33 -2.79 -19.38 5.75
C VAL A 33 -3.40 -18.00 5.96
N THR A 34 -3.57 -17.60 7.21
CA THR A 34 -3.97 -16.24 7.56
C THR A 34 -2.78 -15.29 7.40
N PHE A 35 -2.95 -14.25 6.60
CA PHE A 35 -1.96 -13.18 6.46
C PHE A 35 -2.31 -11.98 7.33
N GLN A 36 -1.27 -11.28 7.77
CA GLN A 36 -1.37 -10.05 8.56
C GLN A 36 -1.15 -8.82 7.67
N PRO A 37 -1.66 -7.64 8.04
CA PRO A 37 -1.40 -6.39 7.32
C PRO A 37 0.10 -6.09 7.14
N SER A 38 0.96 -6.53 8.05
CA SER A 38 2.42 -6.39 7.94
C SER A 38 3.01 -7.15 6.74
N ASP A 39 2.41 -8.28 6.35
CA ASP A 39 2.87 -9.07 5.21
C ASP A 39 2.64 -8.32 3.90
N ILE A 40 1.52 -7.60 3.80
CA ILE A 40 1.19 -6.73 2.66
C ILE A 40 2.18 -5.57 2.59
N VAL A 41 2.49 -4.92 3.71
CA VAL A 41 3.49 -3.85 3.77
C VAL A 41 4.85 -4.34 3.27
N ASP A 42 5.27 -5.54 3.67
CA ASP A 42 6.53 -6.13 3.22
C ASP A 42 6.54 -6.46 1.73
N ILE A 43 5.44 -6.97 1.18
CA ILE A 43 5.31 -7.24 -0.26
C ILE A 43 5.40 -5.93 -1.05
N VAL A 44 4.69 -4.89 -0.62
CA VAL A 44 4.72 -3.58 -1.28
C VAL A 44 6.13 -3.00 -1.23
N GLU A 45 6.76 -2.95 -0.05
CA GLU A 45 8.12 -2.43 0.11
C GLU A 45 9.16 -3.16 -0.73
N ARG A 46 9.08 -4.50 -0.82
CA ARG A 46 9.98 -5.29 -1.67
C ARG A 46 9.75 -5.06 -3.16
N GLY A 47 8.53 -4.67 -3.55
CA GLY A 47 8.16 -4.35 -4.93
C GLY A 47 8.51 -2.91 -5.36
N LEU A 48 8.94 -2.06 -4.43
CA LEU A 48 9.34 -0.69 -4.76
C LEU A 48 10.76 -0.66 -5.35
N PRO A 49 10.98 0.16 -6.40
CA PRO A 49 12.31 0.36 -6.94
C PRO A 49 13.20 1.12 -5.94
N SER A 50 14.52 0.91 -6.04
CA SER A 50 15.48 1.43 -5.05
C SER A 50 15.57 2.96 -5.01
N ASP A 51 15.13 3.63 -6.07
CA ASP A 51 15.06 5.09 -6.22
C ASP A 51 13.67 5.65 -5.91
N TYR A 52 12.75 4.84 -5.39
CA TYR A 52 11.41 5.29 -5.07
C TYR A 52 11.45 6.41 -4.01
N PRO A 53 10.76 7.54 -4.26
CA PRO A 53 10.87 8.71 -3.41
C PRO A 53 10.44 8.41 -1.98
N ALA A 54 11.21 8.94 -1.03
CA ALA A 54 10.84 8.90 0.37
C ALA A 54 9.64 9.83 0.62
N PRO A 55 8.77 9.52 1.59
CA PRO A 55 7.71 10.42 2.00
C PRO A 55 8.30 11.77 2.43
N THR A 56 7.73 12.85 1.94
CA THR A 56 8.19 14.22 2.23
C THR A 56 7.50 14.84 3.45
N ALA A 57 6.64 14.09 4.15
CA ALA A 57 5.77 14.60 5.21
C ALA A 57 6.04 13.97 6.60
N GLY A 58 6.88 14.63 7.41
CA GLY A 58 7.01 14.42 8.85
C GLY A 58 7.59 13.08 9.32
N ASP A 59 7.36 12.74 10.61
CA ASP A 59 7.87 11.55 11.32
C ASP A 59 7.30 10.20 10.81
N LYS A 60 6.49 10.21 9.74
CA LYS A 60 5.89 9.00 9.19
C LYS A 60 6.76 8.40 8.11
N THR A 61 7.11 7.14 8.27
CA THR A 61 7.87 6.38 7.29
C THR A 61 6.96 5.94 6.14
N ARG A 62 7.57 5.53 5.02
CA ARG A 62 6.85 4.97 3.87
C ARG A 62 6.03 3.76 4.26
N ARG A 63 6.57 2.94 5.15
CA ARG A 63 5.90 1.77 5.73
C ARG A 63 4.65 2.15 6.52
N ASP A 64 4.68 3.26 7.26
CA ASP A 64 3.51 3.74 8.00
C ASP A 64 2.40 4.20 7.04
N MET A 65 2.76 4.82 5.91
CA MET A 65 1.79 5.17 4.87
C MET A 65 1.18 3.94 4.21
N ILE A 66 2.00 2.95 3.83
CA ILE A 66 1.52 1.70 3.22
C ILE A 66 0.64 0.93 4.22
N ALA A 67 1.01 0.88 5.49
CA ALA A 67 0.24 0.22 6.54
C ALA A 67 -1.15 0.84 6.68
N ARG A 68 -1.23 2.18 6.67
CA ARG A 68 -2.51 2.89 6.69
C ARG A 68 -3.34 2.60 5.43
N MET A 69 -2.75 2.71 4.24
CA MET A 69 -3.44 2.39 2.99
C MET A 69 -3.96 0.95 2.97
N THR A 70 -3.18 0.01 3.50
CA THR A 70 -3.59 -1.39 3.63
C THR A 70 -4.81 -1.53 4.53
N GLN A 71 -4.83 -0.83 5.68
CA GLN A 71 -5.97 -0.83 6.58
C GLN A 71 -7.21 -0.24 5.91
N ASP A 72 -7.07 0.93 5.27
CA ASP A 72 -8.16 1.63 4.59
C ASP A 72 -8.76 0.79 3.44
N ILE A 73 -7.94 0.03 2.72
CA ILE A 73 -8.39 -0.91 1.66
C ILE A 73 -9.14 -2.09 2.27
N LEU A 74 -8.60 -2.69 3.34
CA LEU A 74 -9.21 -3.87 3.98
C LEU A 74 -10.50 -3.54 4.74
N SER A 75 -10.60 -2.34 5.31
CA SER A 75 -11.83 -1.85 5.96
C SER A 75 -12.88 -1.39 4.95
N GLY A 76 -12.46 -1.07 3.72
CA GLY A 76 -13.33 -0.48 2.69
C GLY A 76 -13.44 1.04 2.78
N GLU A 77 -12.91 1.66 3.84
CA GLU A 77 -12.94 3.12 4.08
C GLU A 77 -12.27 3.92 2.96
N MET A 78 -11.31 3.33 2.23
CA MET A 78 -10.73 3.96 1.04
C MET A 78 -11.78 4.34 -0.02
N TYR A 79 -12.92 3.65 -0.04
CA TYR A 79 -13.97 3.80 -1.04
C TYR A 79 -15.28 4.39 -0.48
N GLU A 80 -15.38 4.62 0.83
CA GLU A 80 -16.62 5.08 1.48
C GLU A 80 -16.91 6.58 1.25
N ASP A 81 -15.95 7.36 0.74
CA ASP A 81 -16.10 8.78 0.39
C ASP A 81 -16.42 9.05 -1.10
N ALA A 82 -16.91 8.05 -1.85
CA ALA A 82 -17.28 8.16 -3.28
C ALA A 82 -18.75 8.50 -3.54
#